data_AF-A0A4Z0NFS8-F1
#
_entry.id   AF-A0A4Z0NFS8-F1
#
_cell.length_a   1.000
_cell.length_b   1.000
_cell.length_c   1.000
_cell.angle_alpha   90.00
_cell.angle_beta   90.00
_cell.angle_gamma   90.00
#
_symmetry.space_group_name_H-M   'P 1'
#
loop_
_entity.id
_entity.type
_entity.pdbx_description
1 polymer ?
#
loop_
_entity_poly.entity_id
_entity_poly.type
_entity_poly.pdbx_seq_one_letter_code
_entity_poly.pdbx_strand_id
1 'polypeptide(L)'
;MSTGYRLPRAVADRLETALSGRKNAPACLALAHFLARFWSSPRRLLCAFPIDRRALAEHEGLGLTEARVRGALAVLVEVGFLARYEPDPGKRYQRTEGGLQRRAILHRFGEEYGVEFGKANARAQAARGAPALARRPIPRPEPQRAPAANLAAPLRPAILPERPRTVSASQLAQKQNSPGRGVVMGEDRGASALEDAIERLRRGIGL
;
A
#
# COMPACT_ATOMS: atom_id res chain seq x y z
N MET A 1 -5.42 20.72 6.31
CA MET A 1 -6.16 19.59 6.91
C MET A 1 -5.88 18.35 6.08
N SER A 2 -4.81 17.60 6.41
CA SER A 2 -4.46 16.39 5.65
C SER A 2 -5.51 15.33 5.93
N THR A 3 -6.19 14.84 4.89
CA THR A 3 -7.07 13.67 4.98
C THR A 3 -6.23 12.50 5.48
N GLY A 4 -6.27 12.29 6.79
CA GLY A 4 -5.44 11.32 7.48
C GLY A 4 -5.88 9.92 7.10
N TYR A 5 -4.91 9.02 6.91
CA TYR A 5 -5.20 7.59 7.01
C TYR A 5 -6.05 7.36 8.28
N ARG A 6 -7.07 6.51 8.19
CA ARG A 6 -7.86 6.09 9.34
C ARG A 6 -7.80 4.58 9.43
N LEU A 7 -7.50 4.08 10.62
CA LEU A 7 -7.52 2.65 10.87
C LEU A 7 -8.93 2.09 10.63
N PRO A 8 -9.07 0.93 9.97
CA PRO A 8 -10.38 0.28 9.83
C PRO A 8 -11.06 0.11 11.18
N ARG A 9 -12.36 0.42 11.28
CA ARG A 9 -13.08 0.46 12.57
C ARG A 9 -12.93 -0.83 13.37
N ALA A 10 -13.09 -1.99 12.73
CA ALA A 10 -12.93 -3.30 13.38
C ALA A 10 -11.52 -3.51 13.97
N VAL A 11 -10.48 -3.03 13.27
CA VAL A 11 -9.09 -3.09 13.76
C VAL A 11 -8.90 -2.14 14.95
N ALA A 12 -9.44 -0.91 14.86
CA ALA A 12 -9.35 0.09 15.92
C ALA A 12 -10.04 -0.39 17.20
N ASP A 13 -11.29 -0.83 17.11
CA ASP A 13 -12.08 -1.25 18.28
C ASP A 13 -11.45 -2.45 18.99
N ARG A 14 -10.94 -3.41 18.20
CA ARG A 14 -10.22 -4.57 18.72
C ARG A 14 -8.93 -4.19 19.43
N LEU A 15 -8.15 -3.31 18.82
CA LEU A 15 -6.90 -2.83 19.38
C LEU A 15 -7.13 -2.01 20.66
N GLU A 16 -8.13 -1.13 20.68
CA GLU A 16 -8.53 -0.36 21.85
C GLU A 16 -8.96 -1.28 23.00
N THR A 17 -9.75 -2.31 22.70
CA THR A 17 -10.15 -3.33 23.68
C THR A 17 -8.93 -4.06 24.26
N ALA A 18 -8.00 -4.49 23.41
CA ALA A 18 -6.80 -5.22 23.83
C ALA A 18 -5.80 -4.35 24.61
N LEU A 19 -5.82 -3.03 24.39
CA LEU A 19 -4.98 -2.07 25.09
C LEU A 19 -5.63 -1.48 26.35
N SER A 20 -6.89 -1.85 26.64
CA SER A 20 -7.63 -1.33 27.78
C SER A 20 -6.85 -1.55 29.09
N GLY A 21 -6.80 -0.51 29.93
CA GLY A 21 -6.09 -0.53 31.21
C GLY A 21 -4.56 -0.36 31.11
N ARG A 22 -3.96 -0.30 29.91
CA ARG A 22 -2.50 -0.13 29.76
C ARG A 22 -2.11 1.35 29.75
N LYS A 23 -1.16 1.73 30.62
CA LYS A 23 -0.62 3.10 30.67
C LYS A 23 0.01 3.58 29.35
N ASN A 24 0.53 2.64 28.55
CA ASN A 24 1.18 2.94 27.26
C ASN A 24 0.21 2.86 26.05
N ALA A 25 -1.10 2.72 26.29
CA ALA A 25 -2.10 2.59 25.22
C ALA A 25 -2.04 3.72 24.17
N PRO A 26 -1.89 5.01 24.52
CA PRO A 26 -1.83 6.09 23.52
C PRO A 26 -0.65 5.94 22.55
N ALA A 27 0.52 5.56 23.05
CA ALA A 27 1.70 5.34 22.21
C ALA A 27 1.54 4.09 21.32
N CYS A 28 0.90 3.05 21.84
CA CYS A 28 0.59 1.84 21.07
C CYS A 28 -0.39 2.14 19.93
N LEU A 29 -1.44 2.92 20.19
CA LEU A 29 -2.41 3.35 19.17
C LEU A 29 -1.75 4.24 18.11
N ALA A 30 -0.95 5.23 18.53
CA ALA A 30 -0.22 6.10 17.61
C ALA A 30 0.72 5.30 16.69
N LEU A 31 1.51 4.38 17.28
CA LEU A 31 2.42 3.53 16.53
C LEU A 31 1.68 2.55 15.61
N ALA A 32 0.61 1.91 16.08
CA ALA A 32 -0.20 1.00 15.28
C ALA A 32 -0.82 1.72 14.07
N HIS A 33 -1.34 2.93 14.29
CA HIS A 33 -1.91 3.76 13.25
C HIS A 33 -0.85 4.17 12.20
N PHE A 34 0.33 4.58 12.67
CA PHE A 34 1.46 4.90 11.81
C PHE A 34 1.88 3.70 10.96
N LEU A 35 2.10 2.53 11.57
CA LEU A 35 2.50 1.31 10.86
C LEU A 35 1.43 0.86 9.86
N ALA A 36 0.16 0.88 10.27
CA ALA A 36 -0.95 0.49 9.42
C ALA A 36 -1.05 1.36 8.16
N ARG A 37 -0.77 2.66 8.25
CA ARG A 37 -0.74 3.56 7.09
C ARG A 37 0.17 3.06 5.96
N PHE A 38 1.33 2.49 6.29
CA PHE A 38 2.34 2.11 5.29
C PHE A 38 2.29 0.63 4.89
N TRP A 39 1.80 -0.23 5.78
CA TRP A 39 1.92 -1.68 5.62
C TRP A 39 0.58 -2.39 5.44
N SER A 40 -0.56 -1.77 5.74
CA SER A 40 -1.88 -2.41 5.59
C SER A 40 -2.38 -2.49 4.15
N SER A 41 -1.65 -1.97 3.16
CA SER A 41 -2.06 -2.03 1.75
C SER A 41 -2.12 -3.49 1.26
N PRO A 42 -3.03 -3.83 0.32
CA PRO A 42 -3.24 -5.22 -0.12
C PRO A 42 -1.96 -5.94 -0.55
N ARG A 43 -1.05 -5.24 -1.23
CA ARG A 43 0.21 -5.79 -1.74
C ARG A 43 1.27 -6.03 -0.66
N ARG A 44 1.10 -5.43 0.53
CA ARG A 44 2.08 -5.46 1.63
C ARG A 44 1.59 -6.17 2.87
N LEU A 45 0.30 -6.48 2.94
CA LEU A 45 -0.36 -6.97 4.15
C LEU A 45 0.26 -8.25 4.71
N LEU A 46 0.71 -9.15 3.83
CA LEU A 46 1.34 -10.43 4.21
C LEU A 46 2.87 -10.36 4.27
N CYS A 47 3.46 -9.23 3.88
CA CYS A 47 4.90 -9.06 3.87
C CYS A 47 5.41 -8.76 5.28
N ALA A 48 6.52 -9.40 5.66
CA ALA A 48 7.27 -8.99 6.84
C ALA A 48 8.06 -7.71 6.51
N PHE A 49 8.13 -6.78 7.46
CA PHE A 49 8.80 -5.50 7.32
C PHE A 49 9.74 -5.23 8.50
N PRO A 50 10.90 -4.58 8.26
CA PRO A 50 11.77 -4.16 9.34
C PRO A 50 11.16 -2.97 10.08
N ILE A 51 11.46 -2.86 11.37
CA ILE A 51 11.10 -1.70 12.18
C ILE A 51 12.37 -1.12 12.80
N ASP A 52 12.77 0.05 12.33
CA ASP A 52 13.84 0.82 12.97
C ASP A 52 13.24 1.74 14.05
N ARG A 53 13.64 1.46 15.30
CA ARG A 53 13.15 2.19 16.48
C ARG A 53 13.67 3.62 16.55
N ARG A 54 14.88 3.87 16.03
CA ARG A 54 15.51 5.20 16.05
C ARG A 54 14.85 6.11 15.03
N ALA A 55 14.72 5.61 13.79
CA ALA A 55 14.02 6.35 12.73
C ALA A 55 12.57 6.68 13.11
N LEU A 56 11.86 5.78 13.80
CA LEU A 56 10.51 6.07 14.31
C LEU A 56 10.49 7.14 15.40
N ALA A 57 11.52 7.20 16.24
CA ALA A 57 11.60 8.17 17.32
C ALA A 57 11.87 9.60 16.82
N GLU A 58 12.59 9.72 15.71
CA GLU A 58 12.90 10.99 15.06
C GLU A 58 11.77 11.49 14.15
N HIS A 59 10.75 10.65 13.89
CA HIS A 59 9.66 11.00 13.00
C HIS A 59 8.69 12.00 13.66
N GLU A 60 8.67 13.25 13.17
CA GLU A 60 7.85 14.35 13.71
C GLU A 60 6.36 13.99 13.88
N GLY A 61 5.81 13.27 12.90
CA GLY A 61 4.40 12.85 12.93
C GLY A 61 4.04 11.78 13.98
N LEU A 62 5.02 11.17 14.66
CA LEU A 62 4.77 10.15 15.68
C LEU A 62 4.93 10.72 17.10
N GLY A 63 5.87 11.65 17.31
CA GLY A 63 6.07 12.33 18.61
C GLY A 63 6.40 11.39 19.77
N LEU A 64 6.96 10.21 19.49
CA LEU A 64 7.33 9.22 20.50
C LEU A 64 8.84 9.15 20.66
N THR A 65 9.33 9.08 21.90
CA THR A 65 10.75 8.80 22.16
C THR A 65 11.10 7.35 21.82
N GLU A 66 12.38 7.05 21.58
CA GLU A 66 12.83 5.68 21.28
C GLU A 66 12.38 4.69 22.37
N ALA A 67 12.45 5.08 23.64
CA ALA A 67 12.01 4.26 24.76
C ALA A 67 10.50 3.94 24.69
N ARG A 68 9.67 4.92 24.31
CA ARG A 68 8.22 4.71 24.12
C ARG A 68 7.93 3.84 22.91
N VAL A 69 8.65 4.03 21.80
CA VAL A 69 8.55 3.16 20.60
C VAL A 69 8.89 1.72 20.98
N ARG A 70 9.98 1.49 21.71
CA ARG A 70 10.37 0.16 22.19
C ARG A 70 9.29 -0.48 23.07
N GLY A 71 8.76 0.27 24.03
CA GLY A 71 7.67 -0.20 24.91
C GLY A 71 6.39 -0.50 24.14
N ALA A 72 6.03 0.36 23.18
CA ALA A 72 4.85 0.17 22.34
C ALA A 72 4.99 -1.06 21.44
N LEU A 73 6.16 -1.30 20.83
CA LEU A 73 6.41 -2.50 20.03
C LEU A 73 6.29 -3.79 20.86
N ALA A 74 6.80 -3.79 22.09
CA ALA A 74 6.67 -4.96 22.97
C ALA A 74 5.19 -5.27 23.25
N VAL A 75 4.40 -4.25 23.61
CA VAL A 75 2.97 -4.40 23.88
C VAL A 75 2.19 -4.79 22.62
N LEU A 76 2.49 -4.19 21.46
CA LEU A 76 1.82 -4.52 20.20
C LEU A 76 2.09 -5.97 19.76
N VAL A 77 3.26 -6.51 20.07
CA VAL A 77 3.54 -7.94 19.87
C VAL A 77 2.77 -8.79 20.88
N GLU A 78 2.76 -8.40 22.15
CA GLU A 78 2.07 -9.10 23.23
C GLU A 78 0.56 -9.23 22.97
N VAL A 79 -0.10 -8.14 22.56
CA VAL A 79 -1.55 -8.14 22.23
C VAL A 79 -1.87 -8.74 20.86
N GLY A 80 -0.88 -9.28 20.16
CA GLY A 80 -1.04 -9.93 18.86
C GLY A 80 -1.32 -8.97 17.70
N PHE A 81 -1.18 -7.65 17.86
CA PHE A 81 -1.27 -6.71 16.74
C PHE A 81 -0.12 -6.91 15.74
N LEU A 82 1.09 -7.19 16.26
CA LEU A 82 2.26 -7.58 15.48
C LEU A 82 2.68 -9.01 15.83
N ALA A 83 3.16 -9.75 14.84
CA ALA A 83 3.89 -10.99 15.04
C ALA A 83 5.37 -10.77 14.68
N ARG A 84 6.27 -11.32 15.50
CA ARG A 84 7.70 -11.35 15.18
C ARG A 84 7.95 -12.44 14.13
N TYR A 85 8.68 -12.07 13.09
CA TYR A 85 9.18 -12.99 12.09
C TYR A 85 10.69 -13.15 12.31
N GLU A 86 11.08 -14.27 12.90
CA GLU A 86 12.50 -14.61 13.03
C GLU A 86 12.99 -15.28 11.75
N PRO A 87 14.17 -14.89 11.22
CA PRO A 87 14.80 -15.61 10.12
C PRO A 87 15.06 -17.07 10.51
N ASP A 88 15.00 -17.96 9.52
CA ASP A 88 15.34 -19.38 9.70
C ASP A 88 16.64 -19.56 10.49
N PRO A 89 16.72 -20.59 11.36
CA PRO A 89 17.93 -20.90 12.09
C PRO A 89 19.13 -21.01 11.13
N GLY A 90 20.24 -20.33 11.47
CA GLY A 90 21.44 -20.23 10.62
C GLY A 90 21.55 -18.92 9.82
N LYS A 91 20.45 -18.19 9.59
CA LYS A 91 20.46 -16.90 8.88
C LYS A 91 20.33 -15.69 9.80
N ARG A 92 20.73 -15.80 11.07
CA ARG A 92 20.63 -14.71 12.06
C ARG A 92 21.66 -13.59 11.85
N TYR A 93 22.77 -13.92 11.20
CA TYR A 93 23.85 -12.99 10.95
C TYR A 93 24.05 -12.80 9.44
N GLN A 94 24.47 -11.59 9.06
CA GLN A 94 24.78 -11.20 7.70
C GLN A 94 26.18 -10.58 7.71
N ARG A 95 27.01 -11.00 6.74
CA ARG A 95 28.32 -10.40 6.52
C ARG A 95 28.12 -9.06 5.83
N THR A 96 28.63 -8.00 6.44
CA THR A 96 28.63 -6.62 5.93
C THR A 96 30.09 -6.14 5.82
N GLU A 97 30.33 -5.01 5.16
CA GLU A 97 31.68 -4.42 5.04
C GLU A 97 32.34 -4.19 6.40
N GLY A 98 31.54 -3.84 7.42
CA GLY A 98 31.99 -3.67 8.81
C GLY A 98 32.04 -4.96 9.64
N GLY A 99 31.92 -6.14 9.02
CA GLY A 99 31.96 -7.44 9.70
C GLY A 99 30.61 -8.14 9.82
N LEU A 100 30.51 -9.09 10.75
CA LEU A 100 29.32 -9.92 10.94
C LEU A 100 28.27 -9.18 11.79
N GLN A 101 27.17 -8.74 11.17
CA GLN A 101 26.08 -8.04 11.85
C GLN A 101 24.85 -8.93 11.99
N ARG A 102 24.08 -8.75 13.06
CA ARG A 102 22.81 -9.45 13.25
C ARG A 102 21.76 -8.86 12.29
N ARG A 103 21.01 -9.72 11.60
CA ARG A 103 19.92 -9.28 10.71
C ARG A 103 18.80 -8.61 11.51
N ALA A 104 18.14 -7.65 10.86
CA ALA A 104 16.98 -6.98 11.42
C ALA A 104 15.87 -8.00 11.74
N ILE A 105 15.24 -7.83 12.90
CA ILE A 105 14.02 -8.56 13.23
C ILE A 105 12.91 -8.00 12.35
N LEU A 106 12.25 -8.89 11.62
CA LEU A 106 11.11 -8.51 10.79
C LEU A 106 9.82 -8.68 11.60
N HIS A 107 8.84 -7.87 11.27
CA HIS A 107 7.51 -7.89 11.87
C HIS A 107 6.46 -8.04 10.78
N ARG A 108 5.34 -8.67 11.10
CA ARG A 108 4.14 -8.69 10.26
C ARG A 108 2.94 -8.34 11.13
N PHE A 109 1.81 -8.00 10.52
CA PHE A 109 0.56 -7.95 11.29
C PHE A 109 0.24 -9.33 11.84
N GLY A 110 -0.26 -9.39 13.08
CA GLY A 110 -0.79 -10.64 13.62
C GLY A 110 -1.94 -11.15 12.77
N GLU A 111 -2.11 -12.46 12.74
CA GLU A 111 -3.01 -13.15 11.82
C GLU A 111 -4.44 -12.60 11.84
N GLU A 112 -4.97 -12.42 13.05
CA GLU A 112 -6.33 -11.92 13.26
C GLU A 112 -6.52 -10.47 12.76
N TYR A 113 -5.53 -9.61 13.01
CA TYR A 113 -5.55 -8.23 12.49
C TYR A 113 -5.32 -8.19 10.98
N GLY A 114 -4.50 -9.10 10.45
CA GLY A 114 -4.27 -9.30 9.03
C GLY A 114 -5.58 -9.61 8.29
N VAL A 115 -6.40 -10.51 8.85
CA VAL A 115 -7.73 -10.84 8.30
C VAL A 115 -8.63 -9.59 8.26
N GLU A 116 -8.68 -8.79 9.33
CA GLU A 116 -9.50 -7.59 9.37
C GLU A 116 -9.03 -6.50 8.40
N PHE A 117 -7.73 -6.31 8.24
CA PHE A 117 -7.18 -5.46 7.18
C PHE A 117 -7.53 -5.99 5.79
N GLY A 118 -7.47 -7.31 5.57
CA GLY A 118 -7.88 -7.96 4.33
C GLY A 118 -9.33 -7.66 3.97
N LYS A 119 -10.26 -7.83 4.93
CA LYS A 119 -11.68 -7.48 4.77
C LYS A 119 -11.88 -5.99 4.48
N ALA A 120 -11.16 -5.11 5.18
CA ALA A 120 -11.23 -3.67 4.95
C ALA A 120 -10.75 -3.28 3.55
N ASN A 121 -9.65 -3.88 3.11
CA ASN A 121 -9.11 -3.70 1.77
C ASN A 121 -10.06 -4.19 0.68
N ALA A 122 -10.67 -5.37 0.85
CA ALA A 122 -11.65 -5.91 -0.08
C ALA A 122 -12.85 -4.97 -0.23
N ARG A 123 -13.39 -4.45 0.90
CA ARG A 123 -14.47 -3.45 0.89
C ARG A 123 -14.06 -2.17 0.16
N ALA A 124 -12.84 -1.67 0.42
CA ALA A 124 -12.33 -0.47 -0.25
C ALA A 124 -12.17 -0.67 -1.76
N GLN A 125 -11.74 -1.85 -2.21
CA GLN A 125 -11.65 -2.17 -3.63
C GLN A 125 -13.02 -2.32 -4.27
N ALA A 126 -13.97 -2.99 -3.61
CA ALA A 126 -15.34 -3.10 -4.08
C ALA A 126 -15.99 -1.72 -4.25
N ALA A 127 -15.78 -0.79 -3.31
CA ALA A 127 -16.27 0.58 -3.43
C ALA A 127 -15.64 1.38 -4.59
N ARG A 128 -14.40 1.06 -4.97
CA ARG A 128 -13.70 1.68 -6.13
C ARG A 128 -14.12 1.07 -7.47
N GLY A 129 -14.39 -0.22 -7.49
CA GLY A 129 -14.84 -0.96 -8.69
C GLY A 129 -16.34 -0.94 -8.90
N ALA A 130 -17.13 -0.49 -7.92
CA ALA A 130 -18.57 -0.35 -8.05
C ALA A 130 -18.87 0.70 -9.14
N PRO A 131 -19.71 0.37 -10.14
CA PRO A 131 -20.22 1.40 -11.05
C PRO A 131 -20.91 2.47 -10.21
N ALA A 132 -20.60 3.73 -10.50
CA ALA A 132 -21.12 4.87 -9.76
C ALA A 132 -22.64 4.70 -9.55
N LEU A 133 -23.07 4.67 -8.28
CA LEU A 133 -24.49 4.63 -7.93
C LEU A 133 -25.21 5.64 -8.82
N ALA A 134 -26.17 5.16 -9.60
CA ALA A 134 -26.93 5.95 -10.55
C ALA A 134 -27.25 7.30 -9.91
N ARG A 135 -26.62 8.36 -10.43
CA ARG A 135 -26.81 9.72 -9.91
C ARG A 135 -28.31 9.93 -9.88
N ARG A 136 -28.88 10.14 -8.68
CA ARG A 136 -30.25 10.62 -8.57
C ARG A 136 -30.37 11.81 -9.53
N PRO A 137 -31.36 11.83 -10.43
CA PRO A 137 -31.58 12.98 -11.28
C PRO A 137 -31.66 14.21 -10.38
N ILE A 138 -30.66 15.08 -10.48
CA ILE A 138 -30.74 16.40 -9.87
C ILE A 138 -31.88 17.08 -10.64
N PRO A 139 -32.99 17.47 -10.00
CA PRO A 139 -34.04 18.20 -10.70
C PRO A 139 -33.38 19.44 -11.30
N ARG A 140 -33.41 19.52 -12.64
CA ARG A 140 -32.94 20.69 -13.38
C ARG A 140 -33.73 21.88 -12.85
N PRO A 141 -33.08 22.94 -12.30
CA PRO A 141 -33.79 24.15 -11.95
C PRO A 141 -34.48 24.68 -13.22
N GLU A 142 -35.78 24.91 -13.14
CA GLU A 142 -36.58 25.45 -14.24
C GLU A 142 -35.93 26.76 -14.73
N PRO A 143 -35.88 26.99 -16.05
CA PRO A 143 -35.39 28.24 -16.59
C PRO A 143 -36.32 29.37 -16.12
N GLN A 144 -35.82 30.16 -15.17
CA GLN A 144 -36.47 31.36 -14.68
C GLN A 144 -36.62 32.32 -15.87
N ARG A 145 -37.87 32.50 -16.31
CA ARG A 145 -38.27 33.36 -17.42
C ARG A 145 -37.82 34.80 -17.11
N ALA A 146 -36.87 35.33 -17.88
CA ALA A 146 -36.46 36.72 -17.76
C ALA A 146 -37.67 37.65 -18.05
N PRO A 147 -37.86 38.73 -17.28
CA PRO A 147 -38.90 39.71 -17.59
C PRO A 147 -38.54 40.46 -18.88
N ALA A 148 -39.53 40.59 -19.75
CA ALA A 148 -39.42 41.28 -21.04
C ALA A 148 -39.16 42.77 -20.81
N ALA A 149 -38.00 43.25 -21.25
CA ALA A 149 -37.76 44.67 -21.49
C ALA A 149 -37.84 44.92 -23.01
N ASN A 150 -38.86 45.68 -23.39
CA ASN A 150 -39.08 46.21 -24.73
C ASN A 150 -37.87 47.00 -25.21
N LEU A 151 -37.29 46.64 -26.36
CA LEU A 151 -36.57 47.61 -27.20
C LEU A 151 -36.77 47.27 -28.68
N ALA A 152 -37.03 48.34 -29.43
CA ALA A 152 -37.61 48.41 -30.75
C ALA A 152 -36.66 47.97 -31.87
N ALA A 153 -37.27 47.51 -32.98
CA ALA A 153 -36.64 47.33 -34.29
C ALA A 153 -36.29 48.69 -34.94
N PRO A 154 -35.37 48.71 -35.92
CA PRO A 154 -35.89 48.70 -37.30
C PRO A 154 -35.13 47.84 -38.34
N LEU A 155 -35.94 47.38 -39.29
CA LEU A 155 -35.77 46.93 -40.68
C LEU A 155 -34.37 46.94 -41.38
N ARG A 156 -33.92 45.72 -41.78
CA ARG A 156 -33.58 45.17 -43.13
C ARG A 156 -32.69 45.98 -44.13
N PRO A 157 -31.98 45.35 -45.11
CA PRO A 157 -32.31 44.07 -45.77
C PRO A 157 -31.16 43.06 -46.10
N ALA A 158 -31.62 41.82 -46.31
CA ALA A 158 -31.18 40.72 -47.19
C ALA A 158 -29.72 40.60 -47.68
N ILE A 159 -29.14 39.40 -47.48
CA ILE A 159 -28.48 38.53 -48.50
C ILE A 159 -28.31 37.12 -47.88
N LEU A 160 -28.89 36.10 -48.53
CA LEU A 160 -28.59 34.65 -48.42
C LEU A 160 -27.34 34.33 -49.28
N PRO A 161 -26.60 33.18 -49.16
CA PRO A 161 -27.11 31.84 -48.88
C PRO A 161 -26.19 30.87 -48.05
N GLU A 162 -26.84 29.78 -47.60
CA GLU A 162 -26.39 28.37 -47.54
C GLU A 162 -25.04 27.95 -46.89
N ARG A 163 -25.17 27.28 -45.73
CA ARG A 163 -24.43 26.06 -45.36
C ARG A 163 -24.98 24.89 -46.21
N PRO A 164 -24.25 23.78 -46.48
CA PRO A 164 -23.50 23.00 -45.46
C PRO A 164 -22.26 22.21 -45.95
N ARG A 165 -21.43 21.72 -45.02
CA ARG A 165 -21.12 20.27 -44.86
C ARG A 165 -19.90 20.00 -43.96
N THR A 166 -20.18 19.19 -42.92
CA THR A 166 -19.40 18.06 -42.39
C THR A 166 -17.87 18.14 -42.44
N VAL A 167 -17.23 18.31 -41.27
CA VAL A 167 -15.87 17.84 -41.04
C VAL A 167 -15.91 16.52 -40.27
N SER A 168 -15.44 15.49 -40.95
CA SER A 168 -15.26 14.11 -40.47
C SER A 168 -14.11 14.06 -39.46
N ALA A 169 -14.36 13.42 -38.32
CA ALA A 169 -13.37 13.06 -37.32
C ALA A 169 -12.72 11.73 -37.71
N SER A 170 -11.43 11.74 -38.06
CA SER A 170 -10.58 10.55 -38.01
C SER A 170 -9.14 10.93 -38.36
N GLN A 171 -8.33 11.20 -37.34
CA GLN A 171 -6.87 11.10 -37.40
C GLN A 171 -6.34 11.32 -35.98
N LEU A 172 -6.00 10.23 -35.29
CA LEU A 172 -5.02 10.16 -34.19
C LEU A 172 -5.00 8.73 -33.64
N ALA A 173 -4.27 7.84 -34.32
CA ALA A 173 -3.88 6.54 -33.77
C ALA A 173 -2.66 5.97 -34.53
N GLN A 174 -1.50 6.61 -34.38
CA GLN A 174 -0.22 5.98 -34.69
C GLN A 174 0.49 5.66 -33.38
N LYS A 175 0.26 4.44 -32.91
CA LYS A 175 0.91 3.84 -31.74
C LYS A 175 2.20 3.15 -32.22
N GLN A 176 3.34 3.74 -31.92
CA GLN A 176 4.65 3.12 -32.15
C GLN A 176 4.94 2.08 -31.06
N ASN A 177 5.29 0.88 -31.50
CA ASN A 177 5.84 -0.22 -30.71
C ASN A 177 7.31 0.07 -30.36
N SER A 178 7.71 -0.24 -29.13
CA SER A 178 9.12 -0.41 -28.76
C SER A 178 9.30 -1.80 -28.13
N PRO A 179 10.10 -2.70 -28.74
CA PRO A 179 10.41 -4.01 -28.19
C PRO A 179 11.73 -3.96 -27.41
N GLY A 180 11.65 -4.16 -26.10
CA GLY A 180 12.81 -4.36 -25.21
C GLY A 180 12.74 -5.75 -24.59
N ARG A 181 12.89 -6.80 -25.41
CA ARG A 181 12.94 -8.20 -24.99
C ARG A 181 14.33 -8.75 -25.27
N GLY A 182 15.05 -9.11 -24.21
CA GLY A 182 16.28 -9.90 -24.28
C GLY A 182 17.03 -9.82 -22.95
N VAL A 183 17.69 -10.84 -22.41
CA VAL A 183 17.78 -12.28 -22.69
C VAL A 183 18.14 -12.88 -21.32
N VAL A 184 17.46 -13.96 -20.93
CA VAL A 184 17.80 -14.84 -19.80
C VAL A 184 18.83 -15.84 -20.32
N MET A 185 20.01 -15.95 -19.71
CA MET A 185 21.00 -17.01 -19.99
C MET A 185 21.97 -17.14 -18.80
N GLY A 186 22.14 -18.36 -18.29
CA GLY A 186 23.28 -18.75 -17.45
C GLY A 186 22.96 -19.53 -16.17
N GLU A 187 22.23 -20.64 -16.25
CA GLU A 187 22.34 -21.71 -15.25
C GLU A 187 23.51 -22.62 -15.65
N ASP A 188 24.67 -22.44 -15.02
CA ASP A 188 25.76 -23.43 -15.08
C ASP A 188 25.59 -24.44 -13.95
N ARG A 189 25.10 -25.64 -14.33
CA ARG A 189 25.07 -26.84 -13.50
C ARG A 189 26.47 -27.44 -13.39
N GLY A 190 27.25 -26.98 -12.42
CA GLY A 190 28.48 -27.65 -12.00
C GLY A 190 28.17 -28.82 -11.07
N ALA A 191 28.00 -30.01 -11.63
CA ALA A 191 27.85 -31.27 -10.87
C ALA A 191 29.12 -31.72 -10.11
N SER A 192 30.25 -30.98 -10.23
CA SER A 192 31.55 -31.41 -9.69
C SER A 192 31.71 -31.21 -8.18
N ALA A 193 31.14 -30.13 -7.59
CA ALA A 193 31.39 -29.80 -6.19
C ALA A 193 30.69 -30.74 -5.19
N LEU A 194 29.55 -31.31 -5.58
CA LEU A 194 28.81 -32.27 -4.76
C LEU A 194 29.45 -33.67 -4.80
N GLU A 195 29.92 -34.09 -5.98
CA GLU A 195 30.61 -35.38 -6.14
C GLU A 195 31.95 -35.39 -5.40
N ASP A 196 32.73 -34.30 -5.44
CA ASP A 196 33.97 -34.15 -4.67
C ASP A 196 33.73 -34.19 -3.14
N ALA A 197 32.58 -33.69 -2.68
CA ALA A 197 32.21 -33.74 -1.27
C ALA A 197 31.83 -35.15 -0.81
N ILE A 198 31.17 -35.92 -1.68
CA ILE A 198 30.79 -37.32 -1.41
C ILE A 198 32.03 -38.23 -1.44
N GLU A 199 32.97 -38.02 -2.37
CA GLU A 199 34.26 -38.75 -2.42
C GLU A 199 35.09 -38.54 -1.16
N ARG A 200 35.19 -37.28 -0.67
CA ARG A 200 35.87 -36.98 0.60
C ARG A 200 35.22 -37.68 1.79
N LEU A 201 33.90 -37.75 1.84
CA LEU A 201 33.19 -38.43 2.93
C LEU A 201 33.44 -39.94 2.90
N ARG A 202 33.46 -40.56 1.71
CA ARG A 202 33.76 -41.99 1.54
C ARG A 202 35.18 -42.34 1.97
N ARG A 203 36.19 -41.54 1.59
CA ARG A 203 37.58 -41.75 2.04
C ARG A 203 37.77 -41.60 3.55
N GLY A 204 36.94 -40.80 4.22
CA GLY A 204 37.03 -40.59 5.66
C GLY A 204 36.39 -41.69 6.51
N ILE A 205 35.50 -42.52 5.94
CA ILE A 205 34.69 -43.50 6.70
C ILE A 205 35.17 -44.96 6.49
N GLY A 206 36.07 -45.23 5.54
CA GLY A 206 36.73 -46.54 5.42
C GLY A 206 35.76 -47.71 5.22
N LEU A 207 34.94 -47.64 4.17
CA LEU A 207 34.29 -48.81 3.56
C LEU A 207 35.04 -49.19 2.28
#